data_AF-A0A245ZQ73-F1
#
_entry.id   AF-A0A245ZQ73-F1
#
_cell.length_a   1.000
_cell.length_b   1.000
_cell.length_c   1.000
_cell.angle_alpha   90.00
_cell.angle_beta   90.00
_cell.angle_gamma   90.00
#
_symmetry.space_group_name_H-M   'P 1'
#
loop_
_entity.id
_entity.type
_entity.pdbx_description
1 polymer ?
#
loop_
_entity_poly.entity_id
_entity_poly.type
_entity_poly.pdbx_seq_one_letter_code
_entity_poly.pdbx_strand_id
1 'polypeptide(L)' 'MVVKRRFDLVGNGITYSLDRFEGDLAGLELAGVEWPDDAGLRGLPAPPGAIREVSDDPRYQGGSLVASGIPKED' A
#
# COMPACT_ATOMS: atom_id res chain seq x y z
N MET A 1 -11.19 -9.22 10.22
CA MET A 1 -10.00 -8.56 10.81
C MET A 1 -8.88 -8.66 9.79
N VAL A 2 -8.13 -7.59 9.53
CA VAL A 2 -6.94 -7.65 8.68
C VAL A 2 -5.77 -8.13 9.51
N VAL A 3 -5.05 -9.14 9.04
CA VAL A 3 -3.78 -9.58 9.62
C VAL A 3 -2.68 -9.23 8.62
N LYS A 4 -1.64 -8.55 9.09
CA LYS A 4 -0.50 -8.13 8.26
C LYS A 4 0.75 -7.97 9.11
N ARG A 5 1.90 -8.09 8.47
CA ARG A 5 3.19 -7.68 9.03
C ARG A 5 3.68 -6.46 8.30
N ARG A 6 4.16 -5.48 9.06
CA ARG A 6 4.70 -4.23 8.52
C ARG A 6 6.22 -4.27 8.55
N PHE A 7 6.83 -3.86 7.45
CA PHE A 7 8.27 -3.73 7.28
C PHE A 7 8.61 -2.31 6.83
N ASP A 8 9.83 -1.87 7.14
CA ASP A 8 10.38 -0.67 6.55
C ASP A 8 10.94 -1.00 5.17
N LEU A 9 10.48 -0.28 4.16
CA LEU A 9 11.00 -0.37 2.80
C LEU A 9 11.69 0.95 2.47
N VAL A 10 13.02 0.91 2.34
CA VAL A 10 13.82 2.10 2.05
C VAL A 10 14.07 2.20 0.54
N GLY A 11 13.76 3.36 -0.04
CA GLY A 11 14.01 3.64 -1.45
C GLY A 11 14.05 5.13 -1.74
N ASN A 12 14.98 5.58 -2.58
CA ASN A 12 15.15 6.99 -2.95
C ASN A 12 15.30 7.94 -1.74
N GLY A 13 15.91 7.46 -0.65
CA GLY A 13 16.06 8.22 0.60
C GLY A 13 14.77 8.38 1.42
N ILE A 14 13.69 7.69 1.05
CA ILE A 14 12.40 7.69 1.73
C ILE A 14 12.17 6.31 2.35
N THR A 15 11.58 6.28 3.56
CA THR A 15 11.15 5.05 4.22
C THR A 15 9.64 4.90 4.06
N TYR A 16 9.23 3.87 3.32
CA TYR A 16 7.84 3.47 3.14
C TYR A 16 7.48 2.40 4.17
N SER A 17 6.23 2.40 4.62
CA SER A 17 5.64 1.27 5.34
C SER A 17 5.17 0.24 4.32
N LEU A 18 5.79 -0.94 4.30
CA LEU A 18 5.36 -2.08 3.50
C LEU A 18 4.53 -3.03 4.36
N ASP A 19 3.23 -3.10 4.07
CA ASP A 19 2.31 -4.06 4.68
C ASP A 19 2.22 -5.32 3.82
N ARG A 20 2.67 -6.45 4.37
CA ARG A 20 2.44 -7.77 3.79
C ARG A 20 1.28 -8.44 4.48
N PHE A 21 0.20 -8.65 3.74
CA PHE A 21 -1.05 -9.19 4.26
C PHE A 21 -1.01 -10.72 4.38
N GLU A 22 -1.76 -11.26 5.34
CA GLU A 22 -1.84 -12.69 5.66
C GLU A 22 -3.30 -13.19 5.57
N GLY A 23 -3.50 -14.51 5.61
CA GLY A 23 -4.83 -15.13 5.56
C GLY A 23 -5.52 -14.93 4.21
N ASP A 24 -6.79 -14.50 4.23
CA ASP A 24 -7.59 -14.28 3.01
C ASP A 24 -7.06 -13.16 2.10
N LEU A 25 -6.15 -12.33 2.61
CA LEU A 25 -5.47 -11.27 1.88
C LEU A 25 -4.01 -11.63 1.54
N ALA A 26 -3.61 -12.89 1.75
CA ALA A 26 -2.26 -13.34 1.44
C ALA A 26 -1.93 -13.14 -0.05
N GLY A 27 -0.74 -12.60 -0.30
CA GLY A 27 -0.29 -12.22 -1.64
C GLY A 27 -0.49 -10.74 -1.98
N LEU A 28 -1.24 -10.00 -1.17
CA LEU A 28 -1.29 -8.53 -1.26
C LEU A 28 -0.15 -7.91 -0.45
N GLU A 29 0.58 -7.00 -1.10
CA GLU A 29 1.58 -6.14 -0.48
C GLU A 29 1.26 -4.68 -0.82
N LEU A 30 1.18 -3.81 0.18
CA LEU A 30 0.94 -2.38 -0.01
C LEU A 30 2.07 -1.57 0.64
N ALA A 31 2.74 -0.77 -0.18
CA ALA A 31 3.70 0.22 0.28
C ALA A 31 3.00 1.59 0.38
N GLY A 32 3.11 2.24 1.53
CA GLY A 32 2.55 3.58 1.76
C GLY A 32 3.53 4.48 2.51
N VAL A 33 3.35 5.78 2.38
CA VAL A 33 4.09 6.81 3.11
C VAL A 33 3.14 7.93 3.51
N GLU A 34 3.36 8.49 4.70
CA GLU A 34 2.65 9.68 5.15
C GLU A 34 3.53 10.90 4.89
N TRP A 35 2.92 11.98 4.38
CA TRP A 35 3.63 13.21 4.05
C TRP A 35 2.84 14.43 4.55
N PRO A 36 3.51 15.56 4.89
CA PRO A 36 2.84 16.72 5.45
C PRO A 36 1.82 17.39 4.52
N ASP A 37 2.00 17.25 3.21
CA ASP A 37 1.17 17.90 2.20
C ASP A 37 1.01 17.05 0.92
N ASP A 38 -0.12 17.24 0.26
CA ASP A 38 -0.54 16.51 -0.94
C ASP A 38 0.36 16.79 -2.15
N ALA A 39 0.84 18.02 -2.30
CA ALA A 39 1.71 18.39 -3.42
C ALA A 39 3.08 17.69 -3.33
N GLY A 40 3.66 17.63 -2.13
CA GLY A 40 4.88 16.89 -1.85
C GLY A 40 4.69 15.39 -2.03
N LEU A 41 3.56 14.83 -1.57
CA LEU A 41 3.25 13.42 -1.67
C LEU A 41 3.20 12.94 -3.13
N ARG A 42 2.52 13.68 -4.02
CA ARG A 42 2.45 13.38 -5.46
C ARG A 42 3.80 13.50 -6.19
N GLY A 43 4.74 14.23 -5.61
CA GLY A 43 6.09 14.38 -6.15
C GLY A 43 7.05 13.27 -5.73
N LEU A 44 6.65 12.39 -4.80
CA LEU A 44 7.52 11.33 -4.33
C LEU A 44 7.72 10.26 -5.41
N PRO A 45 8.93 9.70 -5.56
CA PRO A 45 9.15 8.57 -6.44
C PRO A 45 8.43 7.33 -5.92
N ALA A 46 8.02 6.43 -6.83
CA ALA A 46 7.43 5.17 -6.41
C ALA A 46 8.43 4.33 -5.57
N PRO A 47 7.93 3.56 -4.57
CA PRO A 47 8.78 2.65 -3.82
C PRO A 47 9.37 1.55 -4.73
N PRO A 48 10.55 1.00 -4.38
CA PRO A 48 11.19 -0.03 -5.18
C PRO A 48 10.30 -1.28 -5.27
N GLY A 49 10.11 -1.80 -6.48
CA GLY A 49 9.25 -2.96 -6.74
C GLY A 49 7.75 -2.63 -6.81
N ALA A 50 7.35 -1.37 -6.68
CA ALA A 50 5.97 -0.97 -6.92
C ALA A 50 5.56 -1.24 -8.37
N ILE A 51 4.46 -1.97 -8.54
CA ILE A 51 3.91 -2.31 -9.85
C ILE A 51 2.75 -1.42 -10.27
N ARG A 52 2.09 -0.76 -9.32
CA ARG A 52 0.90 0.08 -9.54
C ARG A 52 0.69 1.07 -8.40
N GLU A 53 0.30 2.29 -8.73
CA GLU A 53 -0.19 3.28 -7.77
C GLU A 53 -1.68 3.06 -7.49
N VAL A 54 -2.04 3.00 -6.21
CA VAL A 54 -3.42 2.73 -5.74
C VAL A 54 -3.89 3.74 -4.70
N SER A 55 -3.19 4.88 -4.56
CA SER A 55 -3.43 5.92 -3.56
C SER A 55 -4.88 6.41 -3.55
N ASP A 56 -5.46 6.59 -4.74
CA ASP A 56 -6.85 7.06 -4.94
C ASP A 56 -7.84 5.92 -5.20
N ASP A 57 -7.43 4.64 -5.12
CA ASP A 57 -8.31 3.50 -5.38
C ASP A 57 -8.97 3.02 -4.07
N PRO A 58 -10.27 3.32 -3.86
CA PRO A 58 -10.96 3.00 -2.61
C PRO A 58 -11.07 1.50 -2.35
N ARG A 59 -10.82 0.64 -3.34
CA ARG A 59 -10.85 -0.82 -3.20
C ARG A 59 -9.68 -1.34 -2.35
N TYR A 60 -8.57 -0.60 -2.28
CA TYR A 60 -7.39 -0.97 -1.50
C TYR A 60 -7.40 -0.39 -0.07
N GLN A 61 -8.45 0.35 0.32
CA GLN A 61 -8.61 0.81 1.69
C GLN A 61 -8.98 -0.35 2.63
N GLY A 62 -8.56 -0.26 3.90
CA GLY A 62 -8.72 -1.35 4.86
C GLY A 62 -10.17 -1.85 5.03
N GLY A 63 -11.15 -0.95 4.99
CA GLY A 63 -12.58 -1.32 5.05
C GLY A 63 -13.02 -2.16 3.85
N SER A 64 -12.64 -1.74 2.64
CA SER A 64 -12.96 -2.44 1.40
C SER A 64 -12.27 -3.81 1.34
N LEU A 65 -11.00 -3.89 1.76
CA LEU A 65 -10.27 -5.16 1.81
C LEU A 65 -10.92 -6.16 2.77
N VAL A 66 -11.44 -5.70 3.91
CA VAL A 66 -12.19 -6.57 4.85
C VAL A 66 -13.50 -7.04 4.25
N ALA A 67 -14.21 -6.15 3.54
CA ALA A 67 -15.55 -6.45 3.02
C ALA A 67 -15.51 -7.29 1.73
N SER A 68 -14.50 -7.11 0.89
CA SER A 68 -14.50 -7.60 -0.50
C SER A 68 -13.24 -8.39 -0.88
N GLY A 69 -12.22 -8.46 -0.03
CA GLY A 69 -10.96 -9.16 -0.33
C GLY A 69 -10.03 -8.37 -1.26
N ILE A 70 -9.05 -9.06 -1.85
CA ILE A 70 -8.10 -8.45 -2.79
C ILE A 70 -8.85 -8.04 -4.08
N PRO A 71 -8.75 -6.77 -4.52
CA PRO A 71 -9.38 -6.33 -5.77
C PRO A 71 -8.87 -7.13 -6.96
N LYS A 72 -9.78 -7.59 -7.83
CA LYS A 72 -9.44 -8.24 -9.09
C LYS A 72 -9.19 -7.17 -10.15
N GLU A 73 -8.18 -7.39 -11.00
CA GLU A 73 -7.97 -6.60 -12.21
C GLU A 73 -9.06 -6.98 -13.24
N ASP A 74 -9.47 -6.00 -14.06
CA ASP A 74 -10.36 -6.21 -15.21
C ASP A 74 -9.53 -6.58 -16.45
#